data_AF-A0A718V9U5-F1
#
_entry.id   AF-A0A718V9U5-F1
#
_cell.length_a   1.000
_cell.length_b   1.000
_cell.length_c   1.000
_cell.angle_alpha   90.00
_cell.angle_beta   90.00
_cell.angle_gamma   90.00
#
_symmetry.space_group_name_H-M   'P 1'
#
loop_
_entity.id
_entity.type
_entity.pdbx_description
1 polymer ?
#
loop_
_entity_poly.entity_id
_entity_poly.type
_entity_poly.pdbx_seq_one_letter_code
_entity_poly.pdbx_strand_id
1 'polypeptide(L)'
;MTVNVVVTDMDGTFLDDAKQYDRVRFMAQYQELKKRNIEFVVASGNQYYQLISFFPELKDEISFVAENGALVYEHGKQLFHGELTRHESRIVIGELLKDKQLNFVACGLKSAYVSKNAPEAFVALMAKHYHRLQPVNDYHDIDDILFKFSLNLPDEQIPLVIDKLHVSLDGIMKPVTSGFGFIDLIIPGLHKANGISRLLKRWNRSPQNVVAIGDSGNDAEMLKMAHYSFAMGNAADNIKALSRYHTDDNNHQGALNVIQAVLDGTDPF
;
A
#
# COMPACT_ATOMS: atom_id res chain seq x y z
N MET A 1 23.05 11.58 -10.33
CA MET A 1 22.06 12.31 -9.49
C MET A 1 22.06 11.63 -8.14
N THR A 2 21.87 12.33 -7.01
CA THR A 2 22.03 11.70 -5.69
C THR A 2 20.68 11.20 -5.18
N VAL A 3 20.53 9.88 -5.05
CA VAL A 3 19.38 9.25 -4.38
C VAL A 3 19.26 9.78 -2.96
N ASN A 4 18.04 10.14 -2.56
CA ASN A 4 17.77 10.59 -1.20
C ASN A 4 16.47 10.03 -0.62
N VAL A 5 15.67 9.28 -1.38
CA VAL A 5 14.54 8.51 -0.82
C VAL A 5 14.49 7.15 -1.49
N VAL A 6 14.32 6.09 -0.69
CA VAL A 6 13.96 4.77 -1.16
C VAL A 6 12.56 4.45 -0.66
N VAL A 7 11.68 4.11 -1.60
CA VAL A 7 10.31 3.69 -1.34
C VAL A 7 10.14 2.26 -1.80
N THR A 8 9.56 1.42 -0.95
CA THR A 8 9.25 0.03 -1.30
C THR A 8 7.79 -0.27 -1.01
N ASP A 9 7.14 -1.00 -1.92
CA ASP A 9 5.97 -1.78 -1.56
C ASP A 9 6.33 -2.96 -0.66
N MET A 10 5.34 -3.62 -0.06
CA MET A 10 5.50 -4.74 0.86
C MET A 10 5.22 -6.10 0.22
N ASP A 11 3.96 -6.39 -0.11
CA ASP A 11 3.55 -7.72 -0.55
C ASP A 11 4.02 -8.00 -1.97
N GLY A 12 4.76 -9.09 -2.20
CA GLY A 12 5.31 -9.35 -3.53
C GLY A 12 6.49 -8.45 -3.91
N THR A 13 6.97 -7.62 -2.96
CA THR A 13 8.09 -6.70 -3.18
C THR A 13 9.15 -6.83 -2.09
N PHE A 14 8.92 -6.26 -0.91
CA PHE A 14 9.86 -6.33 0.21
C PHE A 14 9.73 -7.64 0.99
N LEU A 15 8.54 -8.23 1.00
CA LEU A 15 8.23 -9.49 1.64
C LEU A 15 8.25 -10.65 0.65
N ASP A 16 8.85 -11.76 1.07
CA ASP A 16 8.75 -13.04 0.39
C ASP A 16 7.33 -13.64 0.49
N ASP A 17 7.09 -14.77 -0.16
CA ASP A 17 5.79 -15.43 -0.15
C ASP A 17 5.37 -15.92 1.24
N ALA A 18 6.34 -16.12 2.15
CA ALA A 18 6.12 -16.45 3.57
C ALA A 18 5.88 -15.20 4.45
N LYS A 19 5.78 -14.01 3.83
CA LYS A 19 5.60 -12.71 4.50
C LYS A 19 6.76 -12.37 5.44
N GLN A 20 7.98 -12.77 5.08
CA GLN A 20 9.22 -12.47 5.79
C GLN A 20 10.17 -11.65 4.91
N TYR A 21 11.23 -11.13 5.54
CA TYR A 21 12.37 -10.50 4.85
C TYR A 21 13.62 -10.69 5.70
N ASP A 22 14.80 -10.54 5.10
CA ASP A 22 16.07 -10.61 5.83
C ASP A 22 16.28 -9.37 6.70
N ARG A 23 15.85 -9.48 7.96
CA ARG A 23 15.92 -8.41 8.95
C ARG A 23 17.35 -7.98 9.26
N VAL A 24 18.30 -8.92 9.29
CA VAL A 24 19.70 -8.65 9.64
C VAL A 24 20.34 -7.84 8.51
N ARG A 25 20.18 -8.30 7.27
CA ARG A 25 20.67 -7.60 6.08
C ARG A 25 20.06 -6.21 5.97
N PHE A 26 18.73 -6.11 6.07
CA PHE A 26 18.05 -4.82 5.96
C PHE A 26 18.46 -3.85 7.06
N MET A 27 18.63 -4.30 8.31
CA MET A 27 19.04 -3.42 9.40
C MET A 27 20.43 -2.81 9.14
N ALA A 28 21.39 -3.61 8.67
CA ALA A 28 22.70 -3.12 8.27
C ALA A 28 22.60 -2.08 7.13
N GLN A 29 21.80 -2.37 6.11
CA GLN A 29 21.56 -1.44 5.00
C GLN A 29 20.89 -0.14 5.47
N TYR A 30 19.89 -0.23 6.34
CA TYR A 30 19.18 0.92 6.88
C TYR A 30 20.11 1.86 7.67
N GLN A 31 21.02 1.32 8.48
CA GLN A 31 22.00 2.15 9.19
C GLN A 31 22.89 2.94 8.21
N GLU A 32 23.27 2.35 7.08
CA GLU A 32 24.02 3.06 6.04
C GLU A 32 23.18 4.10 5.28
N LEU A 33 21.91 3.79 4.97
CA LEU A 33 20.97 4.76 4.40
C LEU A 33 20.83 5.98 5.32
N LYS A 34 20.66 5.75 6.62
CA LYS A 34 20.53 6.79 7.65
C LYS A 34 21.78 7.66 7.74
N LYS A 35 22.98 7.06 7.74
CA LYS A 35 24.26 7.81 7.71
C LYS A 35 24.38 8.71 6.48
N ARG A 36 23.81 8.29 5.35
CA ARG A 36 23.79 9.03 4.08
C ARG A 36 22.59 9.97 3.93
N ASN A 37 21.75 10.11 4.96
CA ASN A 37 20.53 10.94 4.95
C ASN A 37 19.53 10.54 3.85
N ILE A 38 19.47 9.25 3.53
CA ILE A 38 18.51 8.66 2.59
C ILE A 38 17.30 8.17 3.39
N GLU A 39 16.13 8.73 3.10
CA GLU A 39 14.88 8.35 3.75
C GLU A 39 14.43 6.98 3.27
N PHE A 40 13.90 6.16 4.17
CA PHE A 40 13.25 4.90 3.82
C PHE A 40 11.75 5.00 4.08
N VAL A 41 10.96 4.64 3.07
CA VAL A 41 9.51 4.75 3.09
C VAL A 41 8.88 3.42 2.70
N VAL A 42 7.93 2.96 3.51
CA VAL A 42 7.06 1.83 3.16
C VAL A 42 5.78 2.37 2.56
N ALA A 43 5.42 1.94 1.34
CA ALA A 43 4.20 2.37 0.67
C ALA A 43 3.33 1.18 0.24
N SER A 44 2.20 0.95 0.90
CA SER A 44 1.40 -0.26 0.72
C SER A 44 -0.11 0.00 0.84
N GLY A 45 -0.91 -0.90 0.28
CA GLY A 45 -2.36 -0.96 0.49
C GLY A 45 -2.77 -1.42 1.89
N ASN A 46 -1.86 -2.05 2.64
CA ASN A 46 -2.18 -2.62 3.95
C ASN A 46 -2.42 -1.56 5.04
N GLN A 47 -3.01 -2.03 6.15
CA GLN A 47 -3.26 -1.22 7.34
C GLN A 47 -1.95 -0.77 8.00
N TYR A 48 -1.89 0.49 8.44
CA TYR A 48 -0.74 1.04 9.18
C TYR A 48 -0.28 0.13 10.34
N TYR A 49 -1.21 -0.40 11.14
CA TYR A 49 -0.89 -1.28 12.26
C TYR A 49 -0.31 -2.63 11.85
N GLN A 50 -0.63 -3.11 10.64
CA GLN A 50 0.02 -4.28 10.06
C GLN A 50 1.43 -3.91 9.55
N LEU A 51 1.59 -2.78 8.87
CA LEU A 51 2.88 -2.34 8.35
C LEU A 51 3.93 -2.15 9.45
N ILE A 52 3.58 -1.46 10.55
CA ILE A 52 4.53 -1.24 11.65
C ILE A 52 4.92 -2.54 12.37
N SER A 53 4.13 -3.61 12.27
CA SER A 53 4.46 -4.90 12.87
C SER A 53 5.68 -5.56 12.20
N PHE A 54 5.94 -5.23 10.94
CA PHE A 54 7.15 -5.67 10.25
C PHE A 54 8.39 -4.89 10.71
N PHE A 55 8.24 -3.69 11.24
CA PHE A 55 9.34 -2.80 11.60
C PHE A 55 9.27 -2.32 13.05
N PRO A 56 9.20 -3.22 14.05
CA PRO A 56 8.96 -2.83 15.45
C PRO A 56 10.03 -1.88 16.01
N GLU A 57 11.29 -2.06 15.58
CA GLU A 57 12.45 -1.26 15.99
C GLU A 57 12.56 0.07 15.22
N LEU A 58 11.95 0.18 14.04
CA LEU A 58 12.12 1.30 13.12
C LEU A 58 10.83 2.10 12.88
N LYS A 59 9.69 1.69 13.44
CA LYS A 59 8.36 2.29 13.18
C LYS A 59 8.27 3.80 13.45
N ASP A 60 9.11 4.31 14.35
CA ASP A 60 9.16 5.73 14.70
C ASP A 60 10.30 6.47 13.97
N GLU A 61 11.13 5.75 13.21
CA GLU A 61 12.25 6.28 12.41
C GLU A 61 11.97 6.32 10.91
N ILE A 62 11.26 5.33 10.36
CA ILE A 62 10.88 5.30 8.94
C ILE A 62 9.53 5.97 8.73
N SER A 63 9.21 6.25 7.48
CA SER A 63 7.91 6.81 7.10
C SER A 63 7.01 5.76 6.44
N PHE A 64 5.70 5.94 6.58
CA PHE A 64 4.70 5.01 6.06
C PHE A 64 3.67 5.74 5.22
N VAL A 65 3.39 5.19 4.05
CA VAL A 65 2.27 5.53 3.18
C VAL A 65 1.35 4.31 3.17
N ALA A 66 0.47 4.23 4.16
CA ALA A 66 -0.45 3.12 4.37
C ALA A 66 -1.76 3.33 3.62
N GLU A 67 -2.56 2.27 3.48
CA GLU A 67 -3.91 2.34 2.94
C GLU A 67 -3.95 3.00 1.55
N ASN A 68 -2.98 2.64 0.69
CA ASN A 68 -2.76 3.26 -0.63
C ASN A 68 -2.55 4.78 -0.57
N GLY A 69 -1.98 5.30 0.51
CA GLY A 69 -1.74 6.73 0.70
C GLY A 69 -2.91 7.51 1.29
N ALA A 70 -3.98 6.82 1.68
CA ALA A 70 -5.02 7.40 2.52
C ALA A 70 -4.54 7.68 3.95
N LEU A 71 -3.44 7.08 4.41
CA LEU A 71 -2.85 7.36 5.73
C LEU A 71 -1.34 7.51 5.62
N VAL A 72 -0.79 8.64 6.07
CA VAL A 72 0.65 8.93 5.96
C VAL A 72 1.23 9.26 7.33
N TYR A 73 2.31 8.58 7.69
CA TYR A 73 3.11 8.82 8.88
C TYR A 73 4.54 9.21 8.50
N GLU A 74 5.07 10.22 9.19
CA GLU A 74 6.45 10.69 9.12
C GLU A 74 7.05 10.56 10.53
N HIS A 75 8.12 9.76 10.70
CA HIS A 75 8.85 9.64 11.97
C HIS A 75 7.93 9.39 13.19
N GLY A 76 7.06 8.37 13.08
CA GLY A 76 6.09 8.00 14.11
C GLY A 76 4.91 8.96 14.31
N LYS A 77 4.83 10.06 13.54
CA LYS A 77 3.74 11.05 13.65
C LYS A 77 2.85 11.01 12.42
N GLN A 78 1.53 11.02 12.66
CA GLN A 78 0.56 11.13 11.59
C GLN A 78 0.70 12.49 10.88
N LEU A 79 0.99 12.45 9.58
CA LEU A 79 1.12 13.63 8.73
C LEU A 79 -0.19 13.95 8.00
N PHE A 80 -0.93 12.92 7.59
CA PHE A 80 -2.16 13.07 6.80
C PHE A 80 -3.06 11.85 6.96
N HIS A 81 -4.38 12.07 6.88
CA HIS A 81 -5.35 11.03 6.60
C HIS A 81 -6.39 11.53 5.57
N GLY A 82 -6.85 10.62 4.71
CA GLY A 82 -8.04 10.80 3.90
C GLY A 82 -9.29 10.67 4.77
N GLU A 83 -10.41 11.12 4.23
CA GLU A 83 -11.72 11.03 4.88
C GLU A 83 -12.80 11.06 3.82
N LEU A 84 -13.69 10.07 3.85
CA LEU A 84 -14.99 10.13 3.21
C LEU A 84 -15.94 10.87 4.15
N THR A 85 -16.79 11.73 3.60
CA THR A 85 -17.92 12.26 4.37
C THR A 85 -18.85 11.12 4.78
N ARG A 86 -19.64 11.35 5.85
CA ARG A 86 -20.69 10.39 6.25
C ARG A 86 -21.69 10.08 5.14
N HIS A 87 -21.90 11.00 4.20
CA HIS A 87 -22.79 10.77 3.07
C HIS A 87 -22.16 9.84 2.04
N GLU A 88 -20.92 10.11 1.64
CA GLU A 88 -20.17 9.29 0.68
C GLU A 88 -19.97 7.86 1.19
N SER A 89 -19.57 7.69 2.46
CA SER A 89 -19.38 6.35 3.03
C SER A 89 -20.68 5.55 3.05
N ARG A 90 -21.84 6.18 3.33
CA ARG A 90 -23.15 5.53 3.25
C ARG A 90 -23.54 5.12 1.83
N ILE A 91 -23.23 5.95 0.83
CA ILE A 91 -23.46 5.59 -0.59
C ILE A 91 -22.64 4.35 -0.95
N VAL A 92 -21.34 4.36 -0.63
CA VAL A 92 -20.43 3.24 -0.93
C VAL A 92 -20.88 1.96 -0.24
N ILE A 93 -21.15 2.02 1.07
CA ILE A 93 -21.66 0.87 1.84
C ILE A 93 -22.97 0.37 1.23
N GLY A 94 -23.89 1.27 0.88
CA GLY A 94 -25.17 0.91 0.27
C GLY A 94 -25.01 0.20 -1.07
N GLU A 95 -24.05 0.63 -1.89
CA GLU A 95 -23.74 -0.01 -3.16
C GLU A 95 -23.14 -1.42 -2.96
N LEU A 96 -22.17 -1.56 -2.05
CA LEU A 96 -21.53 -2.84 -1.74
C LEU A 96 -22.53 -3.86 -1.18
N LEU A 97 -23.48 -3.41 -0.34
CA LEU A 97 -24.51 -4.28 0.25
C LEU A 97 -25.59 -4.74 -0.74
N LYS A 98 -25.65 -4.20 -1.97
CA LYS A 98 -26.56 -4.72 -3.01
C LYS A 98 -26.19 -6.14 -3.43
N ASP A 99 -24.91 -6.48 -3.37
CA ASP A 99 -24.42 -7.83 -3.65
C ASP A 99 -24.15 -8.58 -2.35
N LYS A 100 -25.05 -9.51 -2.01
CA LYS A 100 -24.95 -10.29 -0.77
C LYS A 100 -23.81 -11.30 -0.77
N GLN A 101 -23.19 -11.57 -1.92
CA GLN A 101 -22.03 -12.47 -2.00
C GLN A 101 -20.72 -11.73 -1.81
N LEU A 102 -20.75 -10.39 -1.88
CA LEU A 102 -19.57 -9.55 -1.77
C LEU A 102 -19.19 -9.34 -0.31
N ASN A 103 -18.02 -9.86 0.06
CA ASN A 103 -17.43 -9.61 1.37
C ASN A 103 -16.43 -8.47 1.28
N PHE A 104 -16.53 -7.54 2.22
CA PHE A 104 -15.66 -6.37 2.26
C PHE A 104 -15.31 -5.97 3.69
N VAL A 105 -14.23 -5.20 3.80
CA VAL A 105 -13.77 -4.53 5.02
C VAL A 105 -13.88 -3.03 4.80
N ALA A 106 -14.43 -2.31 5.78
CA ALA A 106 -14.38 -0.85 5.84
C ALA A 106 -13.13 -0.44 6.63
N CYS A 107 -12.24 0.34 6.01
CA CYS A 107 -10.97 0.73 6.59
C CYS A 107 -11.08 2.13 7.17
N GLY A 108 -10.89 2.24 8.50
CA GLY A 108 -10.93 3.49 9.23
C GLY A 108 -9.64 3.84 9.95
N LEU A 109 -9.61 5.04 10.53
CA LEU A 109 -8.44 5.60 11.20
C LEU A 109 -8.09 4.87 12.51
N LYS A 110 -9.09 4.44 13.28
CA LYS A 110 -8.91 3.71 14.54
C LYS A 110 -8.72 2.22 14.29
N SER A 111 -9.52 1.65 13.38
CA SER A 111 -9.56 0.21 13.09
C SER A 111 -10.06 -0.04 11.66
N ALA A 112 -9.89 -1.28 11.18
CA ALA A 112 -10.72 -1.82 10.12
C ALA A 112 -11.96 -2.49 10.71
N TYR A 113 -13.04 -2.59 9.93
CA TYR A 113 -14.34 -3.08 10.36
C TYR A 113 -14.88 -4.11 9.37
N VAL A 114 -15.43 -5.20 9.89
CA VAL A 114 -16.03 -6.28 9.09
C VAL A 114 -17.37 -6.69 9.68
N SER A 115 -18.32 -7.06 8.84
CA SER A 115 -19.62 -7.57 9.29
C SER A 115 -19.45 -8.79 10.20
N LYS A 116 -20.19 -8.84 11.31
CA LYS A 116 -20.29 -10.03 12.18
C LYS A 116 -20.81 -11.27 11.45
N ASN A 117 -21.53 -11.07 10.35
CA ASN A 117 -22.09 -12.15 9.55
C ASN A 117 -21.17 -12.55 8.39
N ALA A 118 -19.97 -11.96 8.27
CA ALA A 118 -19.02 -12.33 7.24
C ALA A 118 -18.51 -13.76 7.47
N PRO A 119 -18.21 -14.52 6.40
CA PRO A 119 -17.66 -15.86 6.52
C PRO A 119 -16.36 -15.88 7.33
N GLU A 120 -16.20 -16.87 8.21
CA GLU A 120 -15.03 -16.98 9.09
C GLU A 120 -13.72 -17.06 8.28
N ALA A 121 -13.72 -17.78 7.17
CA ALA A 121 -12.56 -17.86 6.26
C ALA A 121 -12.18 -16.48 5.68
N PHE A 122 -13.15 -15.62 5.38
CA PHE A 122 -12.90 -14.26 4.92
C PHE A 122 -12.31 -13.41 6.05
N VAL A 123 -12.90 -13.46 7.26
CA VAL A 123 -12.38 -12.72 8.42
C VAL A 123 -10.94 -13.14 8.75
N ALA A 124 -10.64 -14.44 8.73
CA ALA A 124 -9.31 -14.98 8.96
C ALA A 124 -8.30 -14.55 7.89
N LEU A 125 -8.73 -14.48 6.62
CA LEU A 125 -7.90 -13.94 5.53
C LEU A 125 -7.60 -12.45 5.75
N MET A 126 -8.64 -11.64 6.04
CA MET A 126 -8.50 -10.20 6.27
C MET A 126 -7.64 -9.87 7.49
N ALA A 127 -7.71 -10.68 8.55
CA ALA A 127 -6.92 -10.48 9.78
C ALA A 127 -5.39 -10.50 9.54
N LYS A 128 -4.93 -11.12 8.44
CA LYS A 128 -3.51 -11.10 8.01
C LYS A 128 -3.07 -9.73 7.48
N HIS A 129 -4.01 -8.93 6.98
CA HIS A 129 -3.78 -7.60 6.40
C HIS A 129 -4.23 -6.45 7.34
N TYR A 130 -5.17 -6.75 8.25
CA TYR A 130 -5.75 -5.81 9.20
C TYR A 130 -5.56 -6.30 10.64
N HIS A 131 -4.45 -5.90 11.27
CA HIS A 131 -4.13 -6.26 12.66
C HIS A 131 -5.14 -5.71 13.67
N ARG A 132 -5.79 -4.59 13.33
CA ARG A 132 -6.98 -4.11 14.02
C ARG A 132 -8.18 -4.32 13.11
N LEU A 133 -8.93 -5.38 13.39
CA LEU A 133 -10.14 -5.74 12.67
C LEU A 133 -11.28 -5.97 13.67
N GLN A 134 -12.30 -5.12 13.62
CA GLN A 134 -13.41 -5.12 14.56
C GLN A 134 -14.70 -5.62 13.90
N PRO A 135 -15.39 -6.58 14.52
CA PRO A 135 -16.67 -7.05 14.00
C PRO A 135 -17.81 -6.05 14.33
N VAL A 136 -18.62 -5.69 13.33
CA VAL A 136 -19.75 -4.75 13.46
C VAL A 136 -21.09 -5.41 13.10
N ASN A 137 -22.17 -4.98 13.75
CA ASN A 137 -23.53 -5.43 13.41
C ASN A 137 -24.03 -4.76 12.12
N ASP A 138 -23.79 -3.46 12.01
CA ASP A 138 -24.14 -2.61 10.88
C ASP A 138 -22.96 -1.69 10.60
N TYR A 139 -22.56 -1.56 9.32
CA TYR A 139 -21.50 -0.65 8.90
C TYR A 139 -21.88 0.83 9.10
N HIS A 140 -23.17 1.15 9.17
CA HIS A 140 -23.65 2.51 9.41
C HIS A 140 -23.44 3.01 10.85
N ASP A 141 -23.20 2.10 11.80
CA ASP A 141 -22.98 2.41 13.21
C ASP A 141 -21.50 2.68 13.54
N ILE A 142 -20.61 2.66 12.55
CA ILE A 142 -19.18 2.89 12.74
C ILE A 142 -18.94 4.35 13.16
N ASP A 143 -18.34 4.52 14.35
CA ASP A 143 -17.84 5.81 14.85
C ASP A 143 -16.33 5.95 14.60
N ASP A 144 -15.99 6.04 13.32
CA ASP A 144 -14.62 6.24 12.82
C ASP A 144 -14.62 7.02 11.50
N ILE A 145 -13.46 7.55 11.13
CA ILE A 145 -13.22 8.16 9.84
C ILE A 145 -12.87 7.06 8.85
N LEU A 146 -13.72 6.84 7.85
CA LEU A 146 -13.50 5.85 6.80
C LEU A 146 -12.82 6.50 5.59
N PHE A 147 -11.85 5.81 4.99
CA PHE A 147 -11.12 6.32 3.82
C PHE A 147 -10.84 5.28 2.73
N LYS A 148 -11.10 4.00 2.98
CA LYS A 148 -10.89 2.90 2.02
C LYS A 148 -11.87 1.76 2.30
N PHE A 149 -12.19 0.99 1.27
CA PHE A 149 -12.81 -0.33 1.42
C PHE A 149 -11.97 -1.36 0.69
N SER A 150 -11.92 -2.57 1.23
CA SER A 150 -11.15 -3.67 0.64
C SER A 150 -12.05 -4.88 0.48
N LEU A 151 -12.02 -5.46 -0.72
CA LEU A 151 -12.89 -6.54 -1.15
C LEU A 151 -12.02 -7.74 -1.51
N ASN A 152 -12.50 -8.94 -1.19
CA ASN A 152 -11.89 -10.18 -1.64
C ASN A 152 -12.89 -11.02 -2.43
N LEU A 153 -12.49 -11.43 -3.63
CA LEU A 153 -13.31 -12.12 -4.59
C LEU A 153 -12.42 -12.99 -5.50
N PRO A 154 -13.00 -13.98 -6.21
CA PRO A 154 -12.25 -14.76 -7.19
C PRO A 154 -11.64 -13.88 -8.29
N ASP A 155 -10.39 -14.14 -8.66
CA ASP A 155 -9.61 -13.35 -9.63
C ASP A 155 -10.35 -13.15 -10.97
N GLU A 156 -11.06 -14.18 -11.43
CA GLU A 156 -11.84 -14.16 -12.67
C GLU A 156 -12.98 -13.12 -12.67
N GLN A 157 -13.46 -12.72 -11.49
CA GLN A 157 -14.53 -11.74 -11.34
C GLN A 157 -14.02 -10.31 -11.19
N ILE A 158 -12.72 -10.12 -10.92
CA ILE A 158 -12.13 -8.80 -10.65
C ILE A 158 -12.44 -7.80 -11.76
N PRO A 159 -12.19 -8.08 -13.06
CA PRO A 159 -12.43 -7.10 -14.12
C PRO A 159 -13.88 -6.63 -14.17
N LEU A 160 -14.83 -7.55 -14.03
CA LEU A 160 -16.27 -7.25 -14.06
C LEU A 160 -16.69 -6.39 -12.87
N VAL A 161 -16.20 -6.71 -11.67
CA VAL A 161 -16.54 -5.96 -10.45
C VAL A 161 -15.91 -4.58 -10.47
N ILE A 162 -14.68 -4.44 -10.98
CA ILE A 162 -14.03 -3.13 -11.19
C ILE A 162 -14.89 -2.26 -12.11
N ASP A 163 -15.28 -2.76 -13.28
CA ASP A 163 -16.08 -1.97 -14.24
C ASP A 163 -17.42 -1.54 -13.65
N LYS A 164 -18.09 -2.45 -12.92
CA LYS A 164 -19.36 -2.17 -12.25
C LYS A 164 -19.19 -1.08 -11.17
N LEU A 165 -18.21 -1.23 -10.29
CA LEU A 165 -17.95 -0.29 -9.18
C LEU A 165 -17.44 1.05 -9.70
N HIS A 166 -16.69 1.06 -10.80
CA HIS A 166 -16.23 2.29 -11.43
C HIS A 166 -17.41 3.14 -11.89
N VAL A 167 -18.44 2.53 -12.49
CA VAL A 167 -19.66 3.24 -12.91
C VAL A 167 -20.54 3.63 -11.73
N SER A 168 -20.75 2.74 -10.76
CA SER A 168 -21.71 3.00 -9.67
C SER A 168 -21.19 3.95 -8.60
N LEU A 169 -19.88 4.06 -8.43
CA LEU A 169 -19.21 4.92 -7.44
C LEU A 169 -18.39 6.04 -8.08
N ASP A 170 -18.65 6.35 -9.35
CA ASP A 170 -17.90 7.38 -10.07
C ASP A 170 -17.92 8.72 -9.31
N GLY A 171 -16.77 9.37 -9.27
CA GLY A 171 -16.55 10.60 -8.51
C GLY A 171 -16.43 10.45 -6.99
N ILE A 172 -16.77 9.28 -6.40
CA ILE A 172 -16.68 9.05 -4.95
C ILE A 172 -15.48 8.15 -4.60
N MET A 173 -15.38 6.97 -5.23
CA MET A 173 -14.28 6.03 -5.02
C MET A 173 -13.85 5.36 -6.31
N LYS A 174 -12.55 5.12 -6.46
CA LYS A 174 -11.95 4.43 -7.60
C LYS A 174 -11.58 3.00 -7.19
N PRO A 175 -12.05 1.97 -7.91
CA PRO A 175 -11.57 0.61 -7.73
C PRO A 175 -10.16 0.43 -8.32
N VAL A 176 -9.28 -0.24 -7.58
CA VAL A 176 -7.92 -0.61 -8.00
C VAL A 176 -7.60 -2.04 -7.58
N THR A 177 -6.78 -2.74 -8.36
CA THR A 177 -6.28 -4.08 -7.98
C THR A 177 -5.05 -3.94 -7.08
N SER A 178 -5.03 -4.74 -6.01
CA SER A 178 -3.89 -4.83 -5.08
C SER A 178 -3.24 -6.22 -5.09
N GLY A 179 -3.56 -7.04 -6.10
CA GLY A 179 -3.06 -8.42 -6.27
C GLY A 179 -3.86 -9.47 -5.51
N PHE A 180 -3.65 -10.75 -5.85
CA PHE A 180 -4.13 -11.93 -5.10
C PHE A 180 -5.62 -11.93 -4.71
N GLY A 181 -6.53 -11.62 -5.64
CA GLY A 181 -7.98 -11.65 -5.34
C GLY A 181 -8.53 -10.39 -4.66
N PHE A 182 -7.75 -9.32 -4.56
CA PHE A 182 -8.17 -8.10 -3.87
C PHE A 182 -8.48 -6.93 -4.81
N ILE A 183 -9.58 -6.24 -4.49
CA ILE A 183 -9.91 -4.91 -5.00
C ILE A 183 -9.96 -3.95 -3.82
N ASP A 184 -9.22 -2.85 -3.91
CA ASP A 184 -9.36 -1.72 -3.01
C ASP A 184 -10.21 -0.63 -3.68
N LEU A 185 -11.18 -0.10 -2.95
CA LEU A 185 -11.82 1.17 -3.26
C LEU A 185 -11.05 2.27 -2.55
N ILE A 186 -10.47 3.19 -3.32
CA ILE A 186 -9.68 4.33 -2.81
C ILE A 186 -10.38 5.66 -3.14
N ILE A 187 -10.17 6.68 -2.30
CA ILE A 187 -10.60 8.04 -2.62
C ILE A 187 -9.84 8.53 -3.86
N PRO A 188 -10.51 9.09 -4.89
CA PRO A 188 -9.84 9.58 -6.10
C PRO A 188 -8.71 10.56 -5.77
N GLY A 189 -7.52 10.31 -6.33
CA GLY A 189 -6.32 11.11 -6.05
C GLY A 189 -5.54 10.70 -4.78
N LEU A 190 -6.07 9.80 -3.95
CA LEU A 190 -5.33 9.18 -2.84
C LEU A 190 -4.81 7.81 -3.27
N HIS A 191 -3.62 7.81 -3.87
CA HIS A 191 -2.84 6.63 -4.24
C HIS A 191 -1.41 6.72 -3.66
N LYS A 192 -0.61 5.64 -3.73
CA LYS A 192 0.75 5.58 -3.13
C LYS A 192 1.60 6.80 -3.52
N ALA A 193 1.63 7.17 -4.80
CA ALA A 193 2.37 8.34 -5.28
C ALA A 193 1.92 9.68 -4.65
N ASN A 194 0.63 9.86 -4.35
CA ASN A 194 0.13 11.06 -3.66
C ASN A 194 0.68 11.12 -2.23
N GLY A 195 0.62 10.01 -1.50
CA GLY A 195 1.18 9.90 -0.15
C GLY A 195 2.69 10.17 -0.12
N ILE A 196 3.43 9.60 -1.06
CA ILE A 196 4.87 9.84 -1.21
C ILE A 196 5.13 11.32 -1.54
N SER A 197 4.35 11.93 -2.44
CA SER A 197 4.49 13.35 -2.79
C SER A 197 4.31 14.29 -1.59
N ARG A 198 3.48 13.90 -0.60
CA ARG A 198 3.33 14.67 0.65
C ARG A 198 4.62 14.64 1.48
N LEU A 199 5.25 13.47 1.60
CA LEU A 199 6.54 13.31 2.27
C LEU A 199 7.65 14.08 1.53
N LEU A 200 7.71 13.97 0.21
CA LEU A 200 8.68 14.73 -0.60
C LEU A 200 8.53 16.23 -0.43
N LYS A 201 7.29 16.76 -0.46
CA LYS A 201 6.99 18.16 -0.20
C LYS A 201 7.42 18.58 1.21
N ARG A 202 7.14 17.74 2.22
CA ARG A 202 7.51 17.96 3.62
C ARG A 202 9.03 18.05 3.80
N TRP A 203 9.80 17.27 3.05
CA TRP A 203 11.26 17.23 3.07
C TRP A 203 11.95 18.15 2.06
N ASN A 204 11.19 18.87 1.23
CA ASN A 204 11.70 19.65 0.11
C ASN A 204 12.60 18.81 -0.84
N ARG A 205 12.19 17.55 -1.12
CA ARG A 205 12.87 16.60 -2.00
C ARG A 205 12.11 16.48 -3.33
N SER A 206 12.83 16.12 -4.39
CA SER A 206 12.29 15.96 -5.74
C SER A 206 12.10 14.48 -6.09
N PRO A 207 11.06 14.10 -6.85
CA PRO A 207 10.93 12.75 -7.43
C PRO A 207 12.15 12.30 -8.26
N GLN A 208 12.97 13.24 -8.73
CA GLN A 208 14.23 12.96 -9.44
C GLN A 208 15.27 12.21 -8.59
N ASN A 209 15.13 12.24 -7.26
CA ASN A 209 16.05 11.61 -6.31
C ASN A 209 15.44 10.38 -5.62
N VAL A 210 14.30 9.89 -6.13
CA VAL A 210 13.52 8.81 -5.52
C VAL A 210 13.77 7.50 -6.24
N VAL A 211 14.05 6.46 -5.45
CA VAL A 211 13.94 5.05 -5.83
C VAL A 211 12.58 4.54 -5.40
N ALA A 212 11.87 3.88 -6.30
CA ALA A 212 10.61 3.20 -6.00
C ALA A 212 10.68 1.75 -6.49
N ILE A 213 10.21 0.83 -5.66
CA ILE A 213 10.22 -0.62 -5.91
C ILE A 213 8.80 -1.14 -5.73
N GLY A 214 8.26 -1.88 -6.70
CA GLY A 214 6.90 -2.42 -6.65
C GLY A 214 6.66 -3.55 -7.66
N ASP A 215 5.49 -4.18 -7.58
CA ASP A 215 5.15 -5.38 -8.36
C ASP A 215 3.76 -5.35 -9.01
N SER A 216 2.83 -4.56 -8.48
CA SER A 216 1.39 -4.73 -8.73
C SER A 216 0.68 -3.42 -9.14
N GLY A 217 -0.60 -3.53 -9.48
CA GLY A 217 -1.37 -2.47 -10.14
C GLY A 217 -1.41 -1.14 -9.38
N ASN A 218 -1.53 -1.19 -8.05
CA ASN A 218 -1.55 -0.01 -7.18
C ASN A 218 -0.16 0.66 -6.99
N ASP A 219 0.91 0.09 -7.56
CA ASP A 219 2.24 0.71 -7.64
C ASP A 219 2.44 1.57 -8.88
N ALA A 220 1.55 1.48 -9.87
CA ALA A 220 1.75 2.09 -11.19
C ALA A 220 2.02 3.61 -11.11
N GLU A 221 1.25 4.35 -10.31
CA GLU A 221 1.47 5.79 -10.13
C GLU A 221 2.79 6.08 -9.40
N MET A 222 3.18 5.24 -8.43
CA MET A 222 4.44 5.41 -7.69
C MET A 222 5.65 5.20 -8.60
N LEU A 223 5.62 4.13 -9.40
CA LEU A 223 6.69 3.78 -10.34
C LEU A 223 6.80 4.82 -11.46
N LYS A 224 5.68 5.36 -11.96
CA LYS A 224 5.69 6.50 -12.92
C LYS A 224 6.33 7.76 -12.37
N MET A 225 6.13 8.04 -11.08
CA MET A 225 6.57 9.26 -10.44
C MET A 225 8.07 9.24 -10.16
N ALA A 226 8.63 8.11 -9.74
CA ALA A 226 10.03 7.98 -9.35
C ALA A 226 10.98 8.00 -10.55
N HIS A 227 12.15 8.63 -10.39
CA HIS A 227 13.20 8.57 -11.42
C HIS A 227 13.83 7.19 -11.52
N TYR A 228 14.07 6.54 -10.38
CA TYR A 228 14.62 5.19 -10.30
C TYR A 228 13.52 4.19 -9.95
N SER A 229 12.69 3.86 -10.93
CA SER A 229 11.57 2.93 -10.79
C SER A 229 11.99 1.50 -11.10
N PHE A 230 11.83 0.58 -10.15
CA PHE A 230 12.17 -0.84 -10.25
C PHE A 230 10.91 -1.71 -10.18
N ALA A 231 10.71 -2.54 -11.20
CA ALA A 231 9.76 -3.65 -11.14
C ALA A 231 10.46 -4.90 -10.59
N MET A 232 9.79 -5.59 -9.66
CA MET A 232 10.22 -6.90 -9.16
C MET A 232 10.20 -7.97 -10.26
N GLY A 233 11.00 -9.03 -10.12
CA GLY A 233 11.03 -10.16 -11.06
C GLY A 233 9.66 -10.85 -11.23
N ASN A 234 8.88 -10.91 -10.15
CA ASN A 234 7.51 -11.44 -10.10
C ASN A 234 6.42 -10.42 -10.51
N ALA A 235 6.79 -9.18 -10.87
CA ALA A 235 5.82 -8.14 -11.23
C ALA A 235 5.02 -8.50 -12.49
N ALA A 236 3.79 -7.99 -12.57
CA ALA A 236 2.95 -8.10 -13.76
C ALA A 236 3.57 -7.39 -14.98
N ASP A 237 3.27 -7.85 -16.19
CA ASP A 237 3.90 -7.35 -17.42
C ASP A 237 3.68 -5.84 -17.64
N ASN A 238 2.50 -5.33 -17.29
CA ASN A 238 2.21 -3.90 -17.37
C ASN A 238 3.06 -3.07 -16.38
N ILE A 239 3.44 -3.64 -15.24
CA ILE A 239 4.30 -3.00 -14.24
C ILE A 239 5.77 -3.04 -14.67
N LYS A 240 6.20 -4.17 -15.25
CA LYS A 240 7.53 -4.30 -15.86
C LYS A 240 7.71 -3.29 -17.00
N ALA A 241 6.77 -3.23 -17.94
CA ALA A 241 6.84 -2.30 -19.07
C ALA A 241 6.81 -0.82 -18.63
N LEU A 242 6.25 -0.54 -17.45
CA LEU A 242 6.16 0.81 -16.90
C LEU A 242 7.45 1.26 -16.21
N SER A 243 8.21 0.32 -15.65
CA SER A 243 9.40 0.59 -14.86
C SER A 243 10.64 0.71 -15.73
N ARG A 244 11.52 1.65 -15.39
CA ARG A 244 12.80 1.86 -16.09
C ARG A 244 13.83 0.75 -15.84
N TYR A 245 13.75 0.13 -14.67
CA TYR A 245 14.71 -0.88 -14.21
C TYR A 245 13.98 -2.09 -13.64
N HIS A 246 14.73 -3.18 -13.49
CA HIS A 246 14.23 -4.44 -12.96
C HIS A 246 15.18 -4.97 -11.89
N THR A 247 14.65 -5.76 -10.97
CA THR A 247 15.43 -6.51 -9.98
C THR A 247 14.92 -7.95 -9.91
N ASP A 248 15.52 -8.77 -9.05
CA ASP A 248 15.09 -10.14 -8.80
C ASP A 248 13.66 -10.18 -8.22
N ASP A 249 13.09 -11.37 -8.11
CA ASP A 249 11.79 -11.53 -7.46
C ASP A 249 11.86 -11.36 -5.93
N ASN A 250 10.70 -11.32 -5.31
CA ASN A 250 10.54 -11.15 -3.86
C ASN A 250 11.14 -12.31 -3.03
N ASN A 251 11.20 -13.53 -3.58
CA ASN A 251 11.79 -14.69 -2.92
C ASN A 251 13.32 -14.71 -3.01
N HIS A 252 13.91 -13.89 -3.87
CA HIS A 252 15.36 -13.72 -4.03
C HIS A 252 15.85 -12.34 -3.55
N GLN A 253 15.11 -11.72 -2.64
CA GLN A 253 15.47 -10.46 -1.97
C GLN A 253 15.64 -9.26 -2.93
N GLY A 254 14.88 -9.22 -4.04
CA GLY A 254 15.01 -8.17 -5.07
C GLY A 254 15.01 -6.74 -4.52
N ALA A 255 14.08 -6.41 -3.60
CA ALA A 255 14.06 -5.08 -2.98
C ALA A 255 15.35 -4.75 -2.20
N LEU A 256 15.93 -5.73 -1.48
CA LEU A 256 17.21 -5.55 -0.77
C LEU A 256 18.40 -5.45 -1.71
N ASN A 257 18.32 -6.06 -2.89
CA ASN A 257 19.33 -5.95 -3.94
C ASN A 257 19.34 -4.54 -4.55
N VAL A 258 18.16 -3.92 -4.74
CA VAL A 258 18.08 -2.51 -5.15
C VAL A 258 18.67 -1.58 -4.10
N ILE A 259 18.35 -1.78 -2.82
CA ILE A 259 18.96 -1.00 -1.73
C ILE A 259 20.48 -1.16 -1.73
N GLN A 260 20.97 -2.39 -1.96
CA GLN A 260 22.40 -2.65 -2.04
C GLN A 260 23.05 -1.87 -3.19
N ALA A 261 22.44 -1.86 -4.38
CA ALA A 261 22.93 -1.11 -5.53
C ALA A 261 23.01 0.41 -5.25
N VAL A 262 22.04 0.97 -4.53
CA VAL A 262 22.10 2.38 -4.06
C VAL A 262 23.30 2.62 -3.14
N LEU A 263 23.58 1.67 -2.23
CA LEU A 263 24.68 1.79 -1.28
C LEU A 263 26.06 1.63 -1.95
N ASP A 264 26.15 0.77 -2.95
CA ASP A 264 27.40 0.48 -3.66
C ASP A 264 27.68 1.47 -4.81
N GLY A 265 26.68 2.25 -5.24
CA GLY A 265 26.81 3.16 -6.38
C GLY A 265 26.99 2.41 -7.70
N THR A 266 26.36 1.23 -7.80
CA THR A 266 26.34 0.46 -9.04
C THR A 266 25.21 0.95 -9.93
N ASP A 267 25.32 0.72 -11.25
CA ASP A 267 24.27 1.06 -12.21
C ASP A 267 22.89 0.64 -11.70
N PRO A 268 21.87 1.53 -11.72
CA PRO A 268 21.84 2.85 -12.40
C PRO A 268 22.20 4.08 -11.53
N PHE A 269 22.83 3.90 -10.36
CA PHE A 269 22.99 4.94 -9.32
C PHE A 269 24.29 5.75 -9.40
#